data_AF-A0A438ESD8-F1
#
_entry.id   AF-A0A438ESD8-F1
#
_cell.length_a   1.000
_cell.length_b   1.000
_cell.length_c   1.000
_cell.angle_alpha   90.00
_cell.angle_beta   90.00
_cell.angle_gamma   90.00
#
_symmetry.space_group_name_H-M   'P 1'
#
loop_
_entity.id
_entity.type
_entity.pdbx_description
1 polymer ?
#
loop_
_entity_poly.entity_id
_entity_poly.type
_entity_poly.pdbx_seq_one_letter_code
_entity_poly.pdbx_strand_id
1 'polypeptide(L)'
;MLPYKTLQEAEAFLGRNLTFPETVWLNYSANKSDYFLYCHNILFLFLIFSVVPLPLVFMELSRSSGLDKFKIQPKVRLSSADIFRCYKDVMSMFFFVVGPLQLVSYPSIKMIGIRTSLPLPSGWEILMQLAVYFMVEDFTNYWIHRFLHCKWGYEKIHRVHHEYTAPIGFAAPYAHWAEILILGIPSFLGPAMAPGHIITFWLWIALRQIEAIDTHSGYAC
;
A
#
# COMPACT_ATOMS: atom_id res chain seq x y z
N MET A 1 -4.90 22.00 -4.09
CA MET A 1 -5.02 22.77 -2.85
C MET A 1 -6.49 23.09 -2.66
N LEU A 2 -6.96 22.98 -1.42
CA LEU A 2 -8.31 23.41 -1.06
C LEU A 2 -8.49 24.89 -1.45
N PRO A 3 -9.51 25.24 -2.24
CA PRO A 3 -9.76 26.63 -2.61
C PRO A 3 -10.40 27.44 -1.45
N TYR A 4 -10.63 26.80 -0.31
CA TYR A 4 -11.28 27.36 0.88
C TYR A 4 -10.59 26.88 2.16
N LYS A 5 -10.65 27.69 3.20
CA LYS A 5 -10.09 27.39 4.53
C LYS A 5 -11.13 27.38 5.64
N THR A 6 -12.30 27.97 5.41
CA THR A 6 -13.38 28.05 6.40
C THR A 6 -14.59 27.23 5.97
N LEU A 7 -15.44 26.88 6.94
CA LEU A 7 -16.71 26.19 6.68
C LEU A 7 -17.58 27.01 5.72
N GLN A 8 -17.70 28.32 5.95
CA GLN A 8 -18.52 29.22 5.14
C GLN A 8 -18.04 29.31 3.70
N GLU A 9 -16.73 29.41 3.48
CA GLU A 9 -16.15 29.40 2.13
C GLU A 9 -16.40 28.07 1.41
N ALA A 10 -16.30 26.96 2.13
CA ALA A 10 -16.55 25.62 1.57
C ALA A 10 -18.03 25.41 1.21
N GLU A 11 -18.95 25.86 2.07
CA GLU A 11 -20.40 25.80 1.83
C GLU A 11 -20.81 26.69 0.66
N ALA A 12 -20.26 27.91 0.59
CA ALA A 12 -20.45 28.81 -0.54
C ALA A 12 -19.92 28.21 -1.86
N PHE A 13 -18.75 27.56 -1.82
CA PHE A 13 -18.17 26.89 -2.98
C PHE A 13 -19.02 25.70 -3.46
N LEU A 14 -19.58 24.91 -2.55
CA LEU A 14 -20.40 23.75 -2.88
C LEU A 14 -21.87 24.11 -3.19
N GLY A 15 -22.33 25.31 -2.83
CA GLY A 15 -23.73 25.70 -2.92
C GLY A 15 -24.65 24.92 -1.98
N ARG A 16 -24.10 24.29 -0.93
CA ARG A 16 -24.82 23.50 0.07
C ARG A 16 -24.03 23.41 1.37
N ASN A 17 -24.72 23.06 2.45
CA ASN A 17 -24.08 22.75 3.73
C ASN A 17 -23.17 21.52 3.59
N LEU A 18 -22.12 21.48 4.41
CA LEU A 18 -21.23 20.34 4.49
C LEU A 18 -21.87 19.17 5.23
N THR A 19 -21.59 17.97 4.74
CA THR A 19 -21.89 16.74 5.49
C THR A 19 -20.90 16.59 6.65
N PHE A 20 -21.25 15.79 7.67
CA PHE A 20 -20.36 15.54 8.80
C PHE A 20 -18.95 15.05 8.38
N PRO A 21 -18.79 14.07 7.47
CA PRO A 21 -17.46 13.65 7.01
C PRO A 21 -16.67 14.76 6.31
N GLU A 22 -17.35 15.61 5.52
CA GLU A 22 -16.70 16.74 4.85
C GLU A 22 -16.23 17.81 5.84
N THR A 23 -17.02 18.06 6.89
CA THR A 23 -16.63 18.95 8.00
C THR A 23 -15.41 18.43 8.75
N VAL A 24 -15.37 17.13 9.07
CA VAL A 24 -14.21 16.49 9.71
C VAL A 24 -12.98 16.58 8.80
N TRP A 25 -13.15 16.28 7.50
CA TRP A 25 -12.08 16.39 6.52
C TRP A 25 -11.55 17.82 6.43
N LEU A 26 -12.43 18.82 6.31
CA LEU A 26 -12.03 20.22 6.21
C LEU A 26 -11.29 20.70 7.46
N ASN A 27 -11.82 20.41 8.65
CA ASN A 27 -11.18 20.78 9.92
C ASN A 27 -9.77 20.19 10.03
N TYR A 28 -9.58 18.97 9.53
CA TYR A 28 -8.27 18.34 9.51
C TYR A 28 -7.35 18.95 8.43
N SER A 29 -7.85 19.16 7.22
CA SER A 29 -7.03 19.45 6.02
C SER A 29 -6.82 20.95 5.74
N ALA A 30 -7.66 21.86 6.22
CA ALA A 30 -7.66 23.29 5.85
C ALA A 30 -6.32 24.01 6.06
N ASN A 31 -5.56 23.61 7.10
CA ASN A 31 -4.27 24.21 7.44
C ASN A 31 -3.07 23.35 7.03
N LYS A 32 -3.28 22.35 6.17
CA LYS A 32 -2.23 21.42 5.70
C LYS A 32 -1.99 21.62 4.21
N SER A 33 -0.74 21.49 3.80
CA SER A 33 -0.42 21.42 2.37
C SER A 33 -0.85 20.07 1.81
N ASP A 34 -1.20 20.05 0.53
CA ASP A 34 -1.46 18.80 -0.20
C ASP A 34 -0.27 17.84 -0.11
N TYR A 35 0.97 18.37 -0.07
CA TYR A 35 2.17 17.58 0.15
C TYR A 35 2.17 16.88 1.51
N PHE A 36 1.84 17.61 2.57
CA PHE A 36 1.75 17.04 3.92
C PHE A 36 0.67 15.96 4.00
N LEU A 37 -0.49 16.18 3.38
CA LEU A 37 -1.52 15.15 3.27
C LEU A 37 -0.98 13.93 2.52
N TYR A 38 -0.36 14.12 1.38
CA TYR A 38 0.25 13.04 0.61
C TYR A 38 1.30 12.24 1.42
N CYS A 39 2.12 12.88 2.26
CA CYS A 39 3.10 12.19 3.11
C CYS A 39 2.49 11.22 4.14
N HIS A 40 1.17 11.25 4.38
CA HIS A 40 0.51 10.23 5.22
C HIS A 40 0.65 8.81 4.66
N ASN A 41 0.88 8.66 3.35
CA ASN A 41 1.17 7.36 2.74
C ASN A 41 2.39 6.68 3.36
N ILE A 42 3.39 7.46 3.82
CA ILE A 42 4.57 6.91 4.50
C ILE A 42 4.17 6.35 5.86
N LEU A 43 3.39 7.11 6.63
CA LEU A 43 2.88 6.64 7.92
C LEU A 43 2.04 5.36 7.76
N PHE A 44 1.13 5.34 6.78
CA PHE A 44 0.30 4.17 6.50
C PHE A 44 1.15 2.97 6.08
N LEU A 45 2.15 3.16 5.22
CA LEU A 45 3.10 2.11 4.83
C LEU A 45 3.74 1.43 6.05
N PHE A 46 4.30 2.21 6.97
CA PHE A 46 4.93 1.64 8.16
C PHE A 46 3.90 1.00 9.08
N LEU A 47 2.79 1.68 9.38
CA LEU A 47 1.80 1.19 10.32
C LEU A 47 1.10 -0.09 9.84
N ILE A 48 0.65 -0.12 8.60
CA ILE A 48 -0.05 -1.26 8.02
C ILE A 48 0.88 -2.46 7.96
N PHE A 49 2.10 -2.29 7.43
CA PHE A 49 3.05 -3.38 7.36
C PHE A 49 3.45 -3.90 8.74
N SER A 50 3.60 -3.03 9.75
CA SER A 50 3.95 -3.48 11.10
C SER A 50 2.81 -4.19 11.83
N VAL A 51 1.55 -3.82 11.56
CA VAL A 51 0.40 -4.28 12.35
C VAL A 51 -0.35 -5.44 11.68
N VAL A 52 -0.61 -5.36 10.36
CA VAL A 52 -1.47 -6.33 9.66
C VAL A 52 -0.93 -7.77 9.69
N PRO A 53 0.39 -8.03 9.54
CA PRO A 53 0.91 -9.39 9.64
C PRO A 53 0.90 -9.98 11.07
N LEU A 54 0.73 -9.17 12.13
CA LEU A 54 0.91 -9.62 13.53
C LEU A 54 0.00 -10.79 13.93
N PRO A 55 -1.30 -10.81 13.60
CA PRO A 55 -2.16 -11.96 13.91
C PRO A 55 -1.63 -13.26 13.27
N LEU A 56 -1.19 -13.19 12.02
CA LEU A 56 -0.66 -14.34 11.27
C LEU A 56 0.70 -14.79 11.82
N VAL A 57 1.56 -13.84 12.21
CA VAL A 57 2.83 -14.12 12.87
C VAL A 57 2.60 -14.77 14.25
N PHE A 58 1.61 -14.31 15.00
CA PHE A 58 1.24 -14.92 16.28
C PHE A 58 0.77 -16.36 16.07
N MET A 59 -0.08 -16.61 15.07
CA MET A 59 -0.49 -17.95 14.69
C MET A 59 0.72 -18.83 14.35
N GLU A 60 1.65 -18.32 13.55
CA GLU A 60 2.88 -19.04 13.15
C GLU A 60 3.75 -19.41 14.36
N LEU A 61 3.93 -18.47 15.29
CA LEU A 61 4.75 -18.66 16.50
C LEU A 61 4.07 -19.56 17.53
N SER A 62 2.73 -19.60 17.57
CA SER A 62 1.98 -20.45 18.52
C SER A 62 2.20 -21.94 18.29
N ARG A 63 2.54 -22.34 17.05
CA ARG A 63 2.71 -23.75 16.64
C ARG A 63 1.56 -24.67 17.05
N SER A 64 0.35 -24.12 17.09
CA SER A 64 -0.86 -24.89 17.43
C SER A 64 -1.25 -25.81 16.28
N SER A 65 -1.35 -27.11 16.56
CA SER A 65 -1.79 -28.12 15.59
C SER A 65 -3.18 -27.84 15.01
N GLY A 66 -4.05 -27.18 15.77
CA GLY A 66 -5.38 -26.76 15.32
C GLY A 66 -5.37 -25.60 14.31
N LEU A 67 -4.32 -24.79 14.29
CA LEU A 67 -4.13 -23.68 13.35
C LEU A 67 -3.30 -24.09 12.14
N ASP A 68 -2.39 -25.06 12.31
CA ASP A 68 -1.55 -25.58 11.23
C ASP A 68 -2.35 -26.18 10.07
N LYS A 69 -3.60 -26.61 10.31
CA LYS A 69 -4.51 -27.11 9.27
C LYS A 69 -4.88 -26.05 8.23
N PHE A 70 -4.78 -24.77 8.56
CA PHE A 70 -5.03 -23.65 7.65
C PHE A 70 -3.77 -23.24 6.89
N LYS A 71 -2.60 -23.79 7.24
CA LYS A 71 -1.34 -23.44 6.62
C LYS A 71 -1.13 -24.24 5.34
N ILE A 72 -0.80 -23.56 4.26
CA ILE A 72 -0.55 -24.15 2.94
C ILE A 72 0.73 -25.01 2.98
N GLN A 73 1.76 -24.55 3.70
CA GLN A 73 3.06 -25.22 3.82
C GLN A 73 3.44 -25.52 5.29
N PRO A 74 2.80 -26.49 5.96
CA PRO A 74 2.96 -26.71 7.41
C PRO A 74 4.35 -27.24 7.83
N LYS A 75 5.11 -27.80 6.88
CA LYS A 75 6.43 -28.43 7.11
C LYS A 75 7.61 -27.46 7.07
N VAL A 76 7.41 -26.24 6.55
CA VAL A 76 8.47 -25.24 6.40
C VAL A 76 8.14 -24.07 7.33
N ARG A 77 9.05 -23.75 8.26
CA ARG A 77 8.86 -22.67 9.23
C ARG A 77 10.13 -21.88 9.45
N LEU A 78 9.96 -20.62 9.81
CA LEU A 78 11.04 -19.72 10.21
C LEU A 78 11.18 -19.69 11.73
N SER A 79 12.39 -19.40 12.22
CA SER A 79 12.58 -19.09 13.63
C SER A 79 12.06 -17.67 13.94
N SER A 80 11.76 -17.37 15.20
CA SER A 80 11.39 -16.00 15.62
C SER A 80 12.48 -14.98 15.28
N ALA A 81 13.75 -15.40 15.33
CA ALA A 81 14.88 -14.57 14.96
C ALA A 81 14.90 -14.24 13.45
N ASP A 82 14.56 -15.21 12.59
CA ASP A 82 14.49 -15.01 11.14
C ASP A 82 13.31 -14.12 10.75
N ILE A 83 12.16 -14.28 11.41
CA ILE A 83 10.98 -13.42 11.25
C ILE A 83 11.34 -11.97 11.63
N PHE A 84 11.97 -11.77 12.78
CA PHE A 84 12.37 -10.44 13.23
C PHE A 84 13.44 -9.82 12.32
N ARG A 85 14.37 -10.63 11.79
CA ARG A 85 15.35 -10.18 10.79
C ARG A 85 14.65 -9.71 9.52
N CYS A 86 13.75 -10.52 8.96
CA CYS A 86 12.95 -10.16 7.78
C CYS A 86 12.24 -8.82 7.96
N TYR A 87 11.55 -8.65 9.10
CA TYR A 87 10.88 -7.40 9.44
C TYR A 87 11.84 -6.21 9.44
N LYS A 88 12.99 -6.32 10.12
CA LYS A 88 13.98 -5.22 10.16
C LYS A 88 14.56 -4.88 8.79
N ASP A 89 14.81 -5.89 7.96
CA ASP A 89 15.39 -5.69 6.63
C ASP A 89 14.38 -4.95 5.73
N VAL A 90 13.10 -5.34 5.79
CA VAL A 90 12.02 -4.61 5.11
C VAL A 90 11.86 -3.18 5.66
N MET A 91 11.87 -2.99 6.97
CA MET A 91 11.79 -1.64 7.58
C MET A 91 12.94 -0.74 7.11
N SER A 92 14.14 -1.30 6.99
CA SER A 92 15.30 -0.59 6.46
C SER A 92 15.09 -0.23 4.99
N MET A 93 14.58 -1.16 4.18
CA MET A 93 14.26 -0.92 2.78
C MET A 93 13.17 0.16 2.63
N PHE A 94 12.13 0.13 3.46
CA PHE A 94 11.11 1.18 3.47
C PHE A 94 11.69 2.54 3.84
N PHE A 95 12.58 2.60 4.84
CA PHE A 95 13.17 3.85 5.28
C PHE A 95 14.15 4.44 4.25
N PHE A 96 15.00 3.62 3.65
CA PHE A 96 16.06 4.10 2.74
C PHE A 96 15.65 4.18 1.27
N VAL A 97 14.59 3.47 0.86
CA VAL A 97 14.18 3.39 -0.55
C VAL A 97 12.76 3.92 -0.75
N VAL A 98 11.76 3.29 -0.13
CA VAL A 98 10.33 3.59 -0.42
C VAL A 98 9.90 4.94 0.14
N GLY A 99 10.31 5.28 1.37
CA GLY A 99 10.01 6.56 2.01
C GLY A 99 10.55 7.75 1.22
N PRO A 100 11.86 7.77 0.87
CA PRO A 100 12.44 8.79 0.00
C PRO A 100 11.76 8.85 -1.36
N LEU A 101 11.46 7.71 -1.99
CA LEU A 101 10.71 7.67 -3.25
C LEU A 101 9.35 8.38 -3.12
N GLN A 102 8.60 8.08 -2.06
CA GLN A 102 7.32 8.75 -1.82
C GLN A 102 7.53 10.25 -1.68
N LEU A 103 8.45 10.70 -0.82
CA LEU A 103 8.74 12.13 -0.60
C LEU A 103 9.03 12.89 -1.90
N VAL A 104 9.77 12.30 -2.85
CA VAL A 104 10.12 12.95 -4.12
C VAL A 104 9.07 12.76 -5.22
N SER A 105 8.16 11.80 -5.10
CA SER A 105 7.17 11.48 -6.14
C SER A 105 5.92 12.37 -6.13
N TYR A 106 5.76 13.26 -5.15
CA TYR A 106 4.61 14.16 -5.06
C TYR A 106 4.32 15.00 -6.32
N PRO A 107 5.31 15.54 -7.06
CA PRO A 107 5.04 16.24 -8.32
C PRO A 107 4.28 15.37 -9.33
N SER A 108 4.58 14.07 -9.42
CA SER A 108 3.86 13.13 -10.28
C SER A 108 2.42 12.95 -9.83
N ILE A 109 2.18 12.88 -8.52
CA ILE A 109 0.83 12.78 -7.95
C ILE A 109 0.00 14.03 -8.25
N LYS A 110 0.63 15.19 -8.17
CA LYS A 110 -0.01 16.46 -8.53
C LYS A 110 -0.30 16.53 -10.04
N MET A 111 0.61 16.02 -10.88
CA MET A 111 0.43 15.97 -12.33
C MET A 111 -0.70 15.01 -12.76
N ILE A 112 -0.83 13.87 -12.09
CA ILE A 112 -1.94 12.92 -12.27
C ILE A 112 -3.30 13.57 -11.93
N GLY A 113 -3.32 14.54 -11.02
CA GLY A 113 -4.53 15.26 -10.64
C GLY A 113 -5.27 14.65 -9.46
N ILE A 114 -4.57 13.92 -8.57
CA ILE A 114 -5.17 13.47 -7.30
C ILE A 114 -5.56 14.70 -6.48
N ARG A 115 -6.85 14.83 -6.19
CA ARG A 115 -7.42 16.00 -5.49
C ARG A 115 -7.52 15.77 -3.98
N THR A 116 -7.42 16.86 -3.23
CA THR A 116 -7.64 16.92 -1.77
C THR A 116 -8.91 17.70 -1.41
N SER A 117 -9.58 18.27 -2.42
CA SER A 117 -10.73 19.15 -2.27
C SER A 117 -12.05 18.41 -2.14
N LEU A 118 -13.01 19.04 -1.47
CA LEU A 118 -14.43 18.68 -1.47
C LEU A 118 -15.08 18.89 -2.86
N PRO A 119 -16.20 18.21 -3.14
CA PRO A 119 -16.91 17.24 -2.28
C PRO A 119 -16.09 15.97 -2.04
N LEU A 120 -16.27 15.29 -0.90
CA LEU A 120 -15.64 13.98 -0.71
C LEU A 120 -16.14 12.98 -1.77
N PRO A 121 -15.32 11.99 -2.17
CA PRO A 121 -15.73 11.01 -3.18
C PRO A 121 -16.91 10.19 -2.64
N SER A 122 -17.87 9.88 -3.52
CA SER A 122 -18.96 8.98 -3.16
C SER A 122 -18.45 7.54 -2.96
N GLY A 123 -19.17 6.71 -2.21
CA GLY A 123 -18.81 5.29 -2.07
C GLY A 123 -18.73 4.56 -3.42
N TRP A 124 -19.58 4.94 -4.37
CA TRP A 124 -19.55 4.39 -5.73
C TRP A 124 -18.33 4.85 -6.54
N GLU A 125 -17.93 6.12 -6.40
CA GLU A 125 -16.69 6.65 -7.01
C GLU A 125 -15.46 5.89 -6.47
N ILE A 126 -15.39 5.71 -5.15
CA ILE A 126 -14.32 4.92 -4.50
C ILE A 126 -14.30 3.49 -5.05
N LEU A 127 -15.46 2.81 -5.08
CA LEU A 127 -15.56 1.42 -5.53
C LEU A 127 -15.09 1.26 -6.98
N MET A 128 -15.56 2.12 -7.89
CA MET A 128 -15.19 2.05 -9.30
C MET A 128 -13.71 2.38 -9.54
N GLN A 129 -13.16 3.37 -8.81
CA GLN A 129 -11.73 3.67 -8.83
C GLN A 129 -10.90 2.48 -8.36
N LEU A 130 -11.24 1.89 -7.21
CA LEU A 130 -10.54 0.71 -6.69
C LEU A 130 -10.63 -0.48 -7.66
N ALA A 131 -11.78 -0.72 -8.30
CA ALA A 131 -11.91 -1.78 -9.30
C ALA A 131 -10.92 -1.58 -10.46
N VAL A 132 -10.82 -0.35 -11.01
CA VAL A 132 -9.81 -0.01 -12.02
C VAL A 132 -8.39 -0.23 -11.49
N TYR A 133 -8.11 0.23 -10.27
CA TYR A 133 -6.76 0.14 -9.70
C TYR A 133 -6.32 -1.30 -9.52
N PHE A 134 -7.17 -2.16 -8.96
CA PHE A 134 -6.88 -3.59 -8.81
C PHE A 134 -6.68 -4.28 -10.16
N MET A 135 -7.55 -4.04 -11.14
CA MET A 135 -7.42 -4.68 -12.47
C MET A 135 -6.12 -4.27 -13.19
N VAL A 136 -5.80 -2.98 -13.17
CA VAL A 136 -4.59 -2.46 -13.82
C VAL A 136 -3.34 -2.92 -13.09
N GLU A 137 -3.36 -2.89 -11.75
CA GLU A 137 -2.24 -3.33 -10.94
C GLU A 137 -1.98 -4.82 -11.14
N ASP A 138 -2.98 -5.69 -10.98
CA ASP A 138 -2.84 -7.14 -11.13
C ASP A 138 -2.31 -7.52 -12.52
N PHE A 139 -2.92 -6.98 -13.59
CA PHE A 139 -2.50 -7.26 -14.95
C PHE A 139 -1.05 -6.82 -15.21
N THR A 140 -0.70 -5.59 -14.81
CA THR A 140 0.65 -5.05 -15.06
C THR A 140 1.69 -5.74 -14.19
N ASN A 141 1.37 -5.97 -12.91
CA ASN A 141 2.23 -6.66 -11.96
C ASN A 141 2.56 -8.06 -12.46
N TYR A 142 1.56 -8.82 -12.91
CA TYR A 142 1.77 -10.16 -13.48
C TYR A 142 2.82 -10.16 -14.59
N TRP A 143 2.72 -9.27 -15.58
CA TRP A 143 3.64 -9.27 -16.71
C TRP A 143 5.05 -8.83 -16.32
N ILE A 144 5.18 -7.81 -15.47
CA ILE A 144 6.49 -7.35 -14.99
C ILE A 144 7.13 -8.42 -14.10
N HIS A 145 6.37 -9.01 -13.18
CA HIS A 145 6.83 -10.10 -12.32
C HIS A 145 7.27 -11.30 -13.15
N ARG A 146 6.50 -11.71 -14.15
CA ARG A 146 6.87 -12.77 -15.10
C ARG A 146 8.16 -12.44 -15.85
N PHE A 147 8.38 -11.19 -16.24
CA PHE A 147 9.64 -10.76 -16.84
C PHE A 147 10.81 -10.85 -15.84
N LEU A 148 10.60 -10.48 -14.58
CA LEU A 148 11.60 -10.64 -13.52
C LEU A 148 11.95 -12.10 -13.23
N HIS A 149 11.10 -13.06 -13.60
CA HIS A 149 11.41 -14.49 -13.57
C HIS A 149 12.22 -15.01 -14.77
N CYS A 150 12.45 -14.19 -15.81
CA CYS A 150 13.41 -14.56 -16.85
C CYS A 150 14.83 -14.65 -16.28
N LYS A 151 15.69 -15.50 -16.87
CA LYS A 151 17.03 -15.82 -16.35
C LYS A 151 17.81 -14.62 -15.79
N TRP A 152 17.95 -13.56 -16.59
CA TRP A 152 18.68 -12.37 -16.16
C TRP A 152 17.97 -11.61 -15.03
N GLY A 153 16.65 -11.39 -15.14
CA GLY A 153 15.87 -10.70 -14.12
C GLY A 153 15.92 -11.44 -12.78
N TYR A 154 15.84 -12.77 -12.84
CA TYR A 154 15.87 -13.61 -11.66
C TYR A 154 17.24 -13.54 -10.98
N GLU A 155 18.31 -13.84 -11.72
CA GLU A 155 19.66 -13.87 -11.17
C GLU A 155 20.14 -12.53 -10.60
N LYS A 156 19.68 -11.41 -11.16
CA LYS A 156 20.16 -10.07 -10.80
C LYS A 156 19.25 -9.29 -9.86
N ILE A 157 17.95 -9.56 -9.88
CA ILE A 157 16.96 -8.75 -9.17
C ILE A 157 16.08 -9.67 -8.31
N HIS A 158 15.38 -10.62 -8.93
CA HIS A 158 14.28 -11.33 -8.27
C HIS A 158 14.70 -12.41 -7.28
N ARG A 159 15.94 -12.92 -7.36
CA ARG A 159 16.41 -14.01 -6.50
C ARG A 159 16.29 -13.69 -5.01
N VAL A 160 16.52 -12.44 -4.60
CA VAL A 160 16.42 -12.02 -3.19
C VAL A 160 15.01 -12.25 -2.65
N HIS A 161 13.98 -11.96 -3.45
CA HIS A 161 12.58 -12.19 -3.08
C HIS A 161 12.25 -13.64 -2.76
N HIS A 162 13.02 -14.59 -3.31
CA HIS A 162 12.83 -16.03 -3.09
C HIS A 162 13.75 -16.63 -2.02
N GLU A 163 14.51 -15.83 -1.28
CA GLU A 163 15.37 -16.34 -0.20
C GLU A 163 14.57 -16.91 0.98
N TYR A 164 13.42 -16.31 1.29
CA TYR A 164 12.48 -16.84 2.29
C TYR A 164 11.58 -17.90 1.65
N THR A 165 11.95 -19.17 1.83
CA THR A 165 11.17 -20.30 1.28
C THR A 165 9.91 -20.61 2.10
N ALA A 166 9.87 -20.22 3.37
CA ALA A 166 8.66 -20.35 4.18
C ALA A 166 7.80 -19.09 3.99
N PRO A 167 6.52 -19.23 3.65
CA PRO A 167 5.64 -18.08 3.49
C PRO A 167 5.39 -17.40 4.83
N ILE A 168 5.54 -16.08 4.85
CA ILE A 168 5.20 -15.19 5.95
C ILE A 168 4.87 -13.80 5.40
N GLY A 169 3.84 -13.16 5.93
CA GLY A 169 3.40 -11.84 5.45
C GLY A 169 4.49 -10.76 5.47
N PHE A 170 5.43 -10.82 6.42
CA PHE A 170 6.57 -9.89 6.46
C PHE A 170 7.57 -10.05 5.30
N ALA A 171 7.60 -11.20 4.64
CA ALA A 171 8.45 -11.41 3.47
C ALA A 171 7.84 -10.82 2.18
N ALA A 172 6.58 -10.35 2.21
CA ALA A 172 5.91 -9.82 1.02
C ALA A 172 6.68 -8.71 0.28
N PRO A 173 7.33 -7.75 0.95
CA PRO A 173 8.21 -6.77 0.30
C PRO A 173 9.70 -7.05 0.54
N TYR A 174 10.08 -8.23 1.04
CA TYR A 174 11.50 -8.57 1.18
C TYR A 174 12.05 -8.87 -0.21
N ALA A 175 12.73 -7.89 -0.81
CA ALA A 175 13.27 -8.02 -2.15
C ALA A 175 14.48 -7.11 -2.37
N HIS A 176 15.12 -7.26 -3.53
CA HIS A 176 16.14 -6.34 -3.99
C HIS A 176 15.53 -4.93 -4.22
N TRP A 177 16.23 -3.85 -3.87
CA TRP A 177 15.70 -2.48 -3.97
C TRP A 177 15.16 -2.15 -5.38
N ALA A 178 15.83 -2.64 -6.43
CA ALA A 178 15.38 -2.42 -7.81
C ALA A 178 14.05 -3.12 -8.11
N GLU A 179 13.81 -4.29 -7.51
CA GLU A 179 12.53 -4.98 -7.64
C GLU A 179 11.39 -4.16 -7.06
N ILE A 180 11.59 -3.61 -5.86
CA ILE A 180 10.59 -2.78 -5.18
C ILE A 180 10.23 -1.55 -6.02
N LEU A 181 11.22 -0.93 -6.68
CA LEU A 181 10.96 0.19 -7.59
C LEU A 181 10.20 -0.26 -8.84
N ILE A 182 10.60 -1.37 -9.45
CA ILE A 182 10.00 -1.90 -10.69
C ILE A 182 8.56 -2.37 -10.45
N LEU A 183 8.33 -3.19 -9.42
CA LEU A 183 7.01 -3.71 -9.06
C LEU A 183 6.15 -2.68 -8.31
N GLY A 184 6.73 -1.55 -7.88
CA GLY A 184 5.97 -0.40 -7.42
C GLY A 184 5.26 0.37 -8.54
N ILE A 185 5.74 0.29 -9.79
CA ILE A 185 5.16 1.03 -10.94
C ILE A 185 3.67 0.70 -11.16
N PRO A 186 3.25 -0.59 -11.22
CA PRO A 186 1.83 -0.96 -11.36
C PRO A 186 0.89 -0.23 -10.39
N SER A 187 1.30 -0.02 -9.14
CA SER A 187 0.45 0.61 -8.11
C SER A 187 0.10 2.07 -8.40
N PHE A 188 0.82 2.75 -9.31
CA PHE A 188 0.53 4.13 -9.71
C PHE A 188 -0.21 4.24 -11.05
N LEU A 189 -0.27 3.17 -11.86
CA LEU A 189 -0.90 3.22 -13.18
C LEU A 189 -2.42 3.39 -13.09
N GLY A 190 -3.09 2.64 -12.21
CA GLY A 190 -4.52 2.80 -11.97
C GLY A 190 -4.91 4.24 -11.58
N PRO A 191 -4.30 4.81 -10.52
CA PRO A 191 -4.51 6.21 -10.14
C PRO A 191 -4.17 7.21 -11.25
N ALA A 192 -3.22 6.91 -12.13
CA ALA A 192 -2.91 7.75 -13.29
C ALA A 192 -4.00 7.71 -14.37
N MET A 193 -4.68 6.57 -14.54
CA MET A 193 -5.77 6.39 -15.52
C MET A 193 -7.10 6.95 -15.02
N ALA A 194 -7.40 6.77 -13.72
CA ALA A 194 -8.64 7.21 -13.10
C ALA A 194 -8.34 8.02 -11.82
N PRO A 195 -7.79 9.25 -11.94
CA PRO A 195 -7.41 10.05 -10.78
C PRO A 195 -8.61 10.36 -9.88
N GLY A 196 -8.40 10.20 -8.58
CA GLY A 196 -9.45 10.34 -7.57
C GLY A 196 -9.10 11.31 -6.45
N HIS A 197 -9.81 11.15 -5.33
CA HIS A 197 -9.50 11.89 -4.12
C HIS A 197 -8.35 11.23 -3.35
N ILE A 198 -7.59 12.01 -2.58
CA ILE A 198 -6.47 11.53 -1.76
C ILE A 198 -6.90 10.43 -0.77
N ILE A 199 -8.15 10.46 -0.30
CA ILE A 199 -8.72 9.40 0.56
C ILE A 199 -8.83 8.08 -0.19
N THR A 200 -9.31 8.09 -1.45
CA THR A 200 -9.32 6.86 -2.27
C THR A 200 -7.91 6.37 -2.51
N PHE A 201 -6.96 7.28 -2.74
CA PHE A 201 -5.55 6.93 -2.92
C PHE A 201 -4.95 6.30 -1.65
N TRP A 202 -5.19 6.86 -0.47
CA TRP A 202 -4.76 6.26 0.80
C TRP A 202 -5.36 4.87 1.03
N LEU A 203 -6.66 4.72 0.76
CA LEU A 203 -7.34 3.43 0.84
C LEU A 203 -6.75 2.42 -0.13
N TRP A 204 -6.45 2.84 -1.36
CA TRP A 204 -5.80 2.01 -2.37
C TRP A 204 -4.44 1.50 -1.91
N ILE A 205 -3.56 2.39 -1.44
CA ILE A 205 -2.22 2.01 -0.95
C ILE A 205 -2.33 1.05 0.24
N ALA A 206 -3.29 1.28 1.14
CA ALA A 206 -3.55 0.39 2.27
C ALA A 206 -3.99 -1.00 1.83
N LEU A 207 -5.02 -1.09 0.97
CA LEU A 207 -5.55 -2.35 0.49
C LEU A 207 -4.51 -3.14 -0.31
N ARG A 208 -3.72 -2.46 -1.15
CA ARG A 208 -2.65 -3.11 -1.93
C ARG A 208 -1.60 -3.76 -1.03
N GLN A 209 -1.23 -3.12 0.08
CA GLN A 209 -0.30 -3.70 1.05
C GLN A 209 -0.89 -4.90 1.79
N ILE A 210 -2.16 -4.77 2.20
CA ILE A 210 -2.87 -5.87 2.87
C ILE A 210 -2.94 -7.09 1.94
N GLU A 211 -3.26 -6.89 0.66
CA GLU A 211 -3.30 -7.95 -0.34
C GLU A 211 -1.93 -8.59 -0.58
N ALA A 212 -0.83 -7.80 -0.65
CA ALA A 212 0.52 -8.35 -0.73
C ALA A 212 0.87 -9.22 0.49
N ILE A 213 0.52 -8.75 1.69
CA ILE A 213 0.76 -9.47 2.95
C ILE A 213 -0.02 -10.78 2.97
N ASP A 214 -1.29 -10.72 2.55
CA ASP A 214 -2.19 -11.87 2.53
C ASP A 214 -1.71 -12.96 1.59
N THR A 215 -1.35 -12.59 0.35
CA THR A 215 -0.83 -13.53 -0.67
C THR A 215 0.48 -14.22 -0.25
N HIS A 216 1.29 -13.57 0.59
CA HIS A 216 2.53 -14.15 1.12
C HIS A 216 2.37 -14.80 2.50
N SER A 217 1.19 -14.71 3.11
CA SER A 217 0.98 -15.16 4.49
C SER A 217 1.18 -16.67 4.68
N GLY A 218 0.91 -17.45 3.63
CA GLY A 218 0.99 -18.91 3.67
C GLY A 218 -0.21 -19.59 4.31
N TYR A 219 -1.30 -18.87 4.56
CA TYR A 219 -2.56 -19.39 5.08
C TYR A 219 -3.64 -19.35 4.00
N ALA A 220 -4.45 -20.40 3.94
CA ALA A 220 -5.66 -20.41 3.14
C ALA A 220 -6.80 -19.82 3.98
N CYS A 221 -7.47 -18.79 3.46
CA CYS A 221 -8.71 -18.26 4.02
C CYS A 221 -9.89 -19.23 3.85
#